data_AF-A0A970HFQ9-F1
#
_entry.id   AF-A0A970HFQ9-F1
#
_cell.length_a   1.000
_cell.length_b   1.000
_cell.length_c   1.000
_cell.angle_alpha   90.00
_cell.angle_beta   90.00
_cell.angle_gamma   90.00
#
_symmetry.space_group_name_H-M   'P 1'
#
loop_
_entity.id
_entity.type
_entity.pdbx_description
1 polymer ?
#
loop_
_entity_poly.entity_id
_entity_poly.type
_entity_poly.pdbx_seq_one_letter_code
_entity_poly.pdbx_strand_id
1 'polypeptide(L)'
;MELVDSWNRLYERSLPENLAKIDQVPGVVLGFHATIDGVKAVQPDELAKVLAEDEGLRQEIFDRLGQVPLEINSPADLIIGLLDSMQKGKALQLMIRSEETFNWTMAKFGYDRLRIGGTSGNMANYLAPLGFAKILVYANPLTKEQAELFIDKPNLFVLVEEDGKFVLKPPRQAYEGEGVYAVHWIFEYPADLKVQIPDLDLTTPRANRYIAAWNPINNRLQVREDFKRGLLNRAADFSHFVISGFHILSETYPDGSTYRDCLLPVAEYLRELKEAAPHLKQHYEFASIASPKIRQGIVDLIFPHVDSLGLNEVELCALLRNIGKEPLAEDIETKDTIEAVLAGLLALMEHTELNRIHLHDLGYYLCLHKKGFVPPKQTRMGLLLAATLAAARSQKGRIDDKEDIKGGLGIDLSPRGLARLQALADHLGAGADFLTEGIASHGPYDLVFIPTKIVPKPVLTVGLGDIISSSAFIIGTMA
;
A
#
# COMPACT_ATOMS: atom_id res chain seq x y z
N MET A 1 0.16 -30.75 -14.20
CA MET A 1 -1.25 -30.66 -14.63
C MET A 1 -2.16 -30.84 -13.42
N GLU A 2 -2.12 -31.96 -12.72
CA GLU A 2 -2.97 -32.21 -11.54
C GLU A 2 -2.89 -31.14 -10.43
N LEU A 3 -1.68 -30.65 -10.10
CA LEU A 3 -1.49 -29.61 -9.08
C LEU A 3 -2.13 -28.26 -9.49
N VAL A 4 -1.95 -27.86 -10.75
CA VAL A 4 -2.53 -26.63 -11.32
C VAL A 4 -4.05 -26.72 -11.30
N ASP A 5 -4.60 -27.85 -11.72
CA ASP A 5 -6.05 -28.08 -11.73
C ASP A 5 -6.62 -28.09 -10.30
N SER A 6 -5.87 -28.63 -9.33
CA SER A 6 -6.26 -28.62 -7.91
C SER A 6 -6.40 -27.19 -7.39
N TRP A 7 -5.40 -26.35 -7.63
CA TRP A 7 -5.44 -24.94 -7.23
C TRP A 7 -6.55 -24.17 -7.94
N ASN A 8 -6.70 -24.33 -9.26
CA ASN A 8 -7.79 -23.67 -10.00
C ASN A 8 -9.17 -24.06 -9.44
N ARG A 9 -9.41 -25.35 -9.16
CA ARG A 9 -10.65 -25.79 -8.49
C ARG A 9 -10.82 -25.18 -7.10
N LEU A 10 -9.74 -25.00 -6.35
CA LEU A 10 -9.79 -24.36 -5.04
C LEU A 10 -10.19 -22.88 -5.16
N TYR A 11 -9.59 -22.14 -6.11
CA TYR A 11 -9.98 -20.76 -6.43
C TYR A 11 -11.46 -20.65 -6.83
N GLU A 12 -11.92 -21.51 -7.75
CA GLU A 12 -13.31 -21.54 -8.24
C GLU A 12 -14.30 -21.86 -7.11
N ARG A 13 -13.99 -22.84 -6.26
CA ARG A 13 -14.84 -23.23 -5.13
C ARG A 13 -14.89 -22.17 -4.03
N SER A 14 -13.77 -21.49 -3.77
CA SER A 14 -13.68 -20.51 -2.68
C SER A 14 -14.32 -19.16 -3.03
N LEU A 15 -14.38 -18.78 -4.31
CA LEU A 15 -14.86 -17.46 -4.69
C LEU A 15 -16.32 -17.20 -4.27
N PRO A 16 -17.32 -18.08 -4.51
CA PRO A 16 -18.69 -17.83 -4.07
C PRO A 16 -18.83 -17.61 -2.56
N GLU A 17 -18.10 -18.39 -1.75
CA GLU A 17 -18.11 -18.24 -0.29
C GLU A 17 -17.46 -16.92 0.14
N ASN A 18 -16.35 -16.53 -0.51
CA ASN A 18 -15.72 -15.23 -0.29
C ASN A 18 -16.63 -14.06 -0.66
N LEU A 19 -17.36 -14.13 -1.77
CA LEU A 19 -18.30 -13.09 -2.18
C LEU A 19 -19.47 -12.95 -1.19
N ALA A 20 -19.95 -14.05 -0.62
CA ALA A 20 -20.97 -14.03 0.42
C ALA A 20 -20.44 -13.47 1.75
N LYS A 21 -19.15 -13.69 2.07
CA LYS A 21 -18.49 -13.13 3.25
C LYS A 21 -18.35 -11.62 3.19
N ILE A 22 -18.14 -11.04 2.01
CA ILE A 22 -18.11 -9.57 1.84
C ILE A 22 -19.40 -8.92 2.37
N ASP A 23 -20.55 -9.55 2.12
CA ASP A 23 -21.86 -9.05 2.56
C ASP A 23 -22.07 -9.17 4.09
N GLN A 24 -21.26 -9.99 4.77
CA GLN A 24 -21.36 -10.26 6.20
C GLN A 24 -20.45 -9.37 7.05
N VAL A 25 -19.50 -8.66 6.45
CA VAL A 25 -18.58 -7.77 7.18
C VAL A 25 -19.36 -6.52 7.65
N PRO A 26 -19.46 -6.27 8.98
CA PRO A 26 -20.26 -5.15 9.51
C PRO A 26 -19.84 -3.77 8.99
N GLY A 27 -18.52 -3.58 8.88
CA GLY A 27 -17.90 -2.35 8.41
C GLY A 27 -16.39 -2.41 8.46
N VAL A 28 -15.75 -1.64 7.59
CA VAL A 28 -14.29 -1.51 7.47
C VAL A 28 -13.90 -0.04 7.61
N VAL A 29 -12.86 0.24 8.39
CA VAL A 29 -12.24 1.56 8.51
C VAL A 29 -10.94 1.58 7.70
N LEU A 30 -10.66 2.67 7.00
CA LEU A 30 -9.46 2.87 6.19
C LEU A 30 -8.82 4.21 6.56
N GLY A 31 -7.57 4.20 7.00
CA GLY A 31 -6.83 5.41 7.37
C GLY A 31 -5.32 5.26 7.18
N PHE A 32 -4.51 6.29 7.33
CA PHE A 32 -4.86 7.70 7.52
C PHE A 32 -4.45 8.58 6.32
N HIS A 33 -4.15 7.97 5.18
CA HIS A 33 -3.56 8.67 4.04
C HIS A 33 -4.46 8.61 2.81
N ALA A 34 -5.31 9.64 2.69
CA ALA A 34 -6.02 9.98 1.46
C ALA A 34 -5.51 11.34 0.96
N THR A 35 -5.25 11.44 -0.34
CA THR A 35 -4.75 12.64 -1.01
C THR A 35 -5.30 12.73 -2.43
N ILE A 36 -4.85 13.70 -3.22
CA ILE A 36 -5.12 13.80 -4.65
C ILE A 36 -3.86 13.38 -5.41
N ASP A 37 -3.99 12.40 -6.30
CA ASP A 37 -2.92 12.03 -7.23
C ASP A 37 -3.08 12.87 -8.51
N GLY A 38 -2.09 13.71 -8.80
CA GLY A 38 -1.97 14.43 -10.07
C GLY A 38 -1.16 13.60 -11.06
N VAL A 39 -1.82 12.88 -11.96
CA VAL A 39 -1.12 12.02 -12.92
C VAL A 39 -0.61 12.89 -14.07
N LYS A 40 0.69 12.72 -14.39
CA LYS A 40 1.39 13.46 -15.44
C LYS A 40 2.20 12.48 -16.28
N ALA A 41 1.92 12.38 -17.57
CA ALA A 41 2.78 11.66 -18.49
C ALA A 41 4.05 12.48 -18.73
N VAL A 42 5.22 11.88 -18.52
CA VAL A 42 6.50 12.54 -18.76
C VAL A 42 6.66 12.81 -20.26
N GLN A 43 6.80 14.09 -20.62
CA GLN A 43 7.06 14.53 -21.99
C GLN A 43 8.50 15.02 -22.12
N PRO A 44 9.33 14.41 -22.99
CA PRO A 44 10.72 14.84 -23.20
C PRO A 44 10.85 16.32 -23.57
N ASP A 45 9.95 16.84 -24.41
CA ASP A 45 9.98 18.24 -24.86
C ASP A 45 9.67 19.22 -23.71
N GLU A 46 8.77 18.84 -22.79
CA GLU A 46 8.46 19.65 -21.61
C GLU A 46 9.65 19.70 -20.66
N LEU A 47 10.29 18.55 -20.42
CA LEU A 47 11.51 18.48 -19.61
C LEU A 47 12.67 19.26 -20.23
N ALA A 48 12.86 19.13 -21.56
CA ALA A 48 13.86 19.88 -22.31
C ALA A 48 13.62 21.40 -22.21
N LYS A 49 12.36 21.83 -22.32
CA LYS A 49 11.97 23.23 -22.18
C LYS A 49 12.27 23.77 -20.77
N VAL A 50 11.90 23.02 -19.72
CA VAL A 50 12.19 23.40 -18.33
C VAL A 50 13.69 23.61 -18.11
N LEU A 51 14.53 22.72 -18.65
CA LEU A 51 15.99 22.82 -18.51
C LEU A 51 16.63 23.87 -19.42
N ALA A 52 15.99 24.26 -20.52
CA ALA A 52 16.47 25.31 -21.41
C ALA A 52 16.12 26.72 -20.89
N GLU A 53 15.05 26.87 -20.10
CA GLU A 53 14.60 28.16 -19.56
C GLU A 53 15.44 28.68 -18.39
N ASP A 54 16.15 27.80 -17.68
CA ASP A 54 16.95 28.14 -16.50
C ASP A 54 18.32 27.42 -16.52
N GLU A 55 19.34 28.14 -16.96
CA GLU A 55 20.71 27.62 -17.04
C GLU A 55 21.31 27.31 -15.67
N GLY A 56 20.93 28.05 -14.62
CA GLY A 56 21.41 27.83 -13.26
C GLY A 56 20.85 26.52 -12.69
N LEU A 57 19.54 26.31 -12.83
CA LEU A 57 18.88 25.05 -12.47
C LEU A 57 19.48 23.87 -13.24
N ARG A 58 19.69 24.04 -14.55
CA ARG A 58 20.29 22.99 -15.39
C ARG A 58 21.68 22.61 -14.86
N GLN A 59 22.55 23.59 -14.61
CA GLN A 59 23.90 23.32 -14.10
C GLN A 59 23.85 22.58 -12.75
N GLU A 60 23.00 23.02 -11.82
CA GLU A 60 22.84 22.37 -10.51
C GLU A 60 22.41 20.90 -10.63
N ILE A 61 21.45 20.60 -11.52
CA ILE A 61 20.97 19.24 -11.77
C ILE A 61 22.10 18.34 -12.26
N PHE A 62 22.90 18.81 -13.23
CA PHE A 62 23.98 18.02 -13.81
C PHE A 62 25.17 17.83 -12.86
N ASP A 63 25.48 18.84 -12.04
CA ASP A 63 26.53 18.74 -11.02
C ASP A 63 26.20 17.69 -9.93
N ARG A 64 24.90 17.43 -9.72
CA ARG A 64 24.39 16.54 -8.68
C ARG A 64 23.78 15.24 -9.22
N LEU A 65 23.90 14.96 -10.51
CA LEU A 65 23.25 13.82 -11.15
C LEU A 65 23.67 12.49 -10.49
N GLY A 66 22.71 11.62 -10.21
CA GLY A 66 22.92 10.36 -9.49
C GLY A 66 22.95 10.47 -7.96
N GLN A 67 22.95 11.68 -7.40
CA GLN A 67 22.84 11.93 -5.97
C GLN A 67 21.38 12.20 -5.59
N VAL A 68 20.59 11.14 -5.52
CA VAL A 68 19.16 11.24 -5.18
C VAL A 68 18.99 11.73 -3.73
N PRO A 69 18.27 12.84 -3.51
CA PRO A 69 18.03 13.32 -2.15
C PRO A 69 16.98 12.46 -1.44
N LEU A 70 16.97 12.51 -0.10
CA LEU A 70 15.94 11.83 0.70
C LEU A 70 14.57 12.52 0.62
N GLU A 71 14.56 13.84 0.37
CA GLU A 71 13.38 14.68 0.26
C GLU A 71 13.61 15.78 -0.79
N ILE A 72 12.55 16.33 -1.35
CA ILE A 72 12.60 17.37 -2.38
C ILE A 72 12.47 18.75 -1.72
N ASN A 73 13.56 19.51 -1.69
CA ASN A 73 13.60 20.88 -1.14
C ASN A 73 13.74 21.96 -2.22
N SER A 74 14.17 21.59 -3.43
CA SER A 74 14.30 22.49 -4.58
C SER A 74 13.75 21.86 -5.87
N PRO A 75 13.51 22.66 -6.92
CA PRO A 75 13.24 22.14 -8.26
C PRO A 75 14.31 21.16 -8.77
N ALA A 76 15.58 21.39 -8.45
CA ALA A 76 16.67 20.50 -8.85
C ALA A 76 16.51 19.10 -8.24
N ASP A 77 16.16 19.02 -6.95
CA ASP A 77 15.92 17.74 -6.26
C ASP A 77 14.84 16.91 -6.95
N LEU A 78 13.75 17.56 -7.41
CA LEU A 78 12.65 16.90 -8.11
C LEU A 78 13.12 16.32 -9.43
N ILE A 79 13.83 17.11 -10.24
CA ILE A 79 14.31 16.67 -11.55
C ILE A 79 15.36 15.56 -11.41
N ILE A 80 16.29 15.67 -10.44
CA ILE A 80 17.26 14.61 -10.15
C ILE A 80 16.54 13.30 -9.80
N GLY A 81 15.52 13.35 -8.93
CA GLY A 81 14.72 12.18 -8.57
C GLY A 81 13.97 11.57 -9.77
N LEU A 82 13.38 12.41 -10.62
CA LEU A 82 12.71 11.98 -11.85
C LEU A 82 13.70 11.29 -12.81
N LEU A 83 14.84 11.92 -13.09
CA LEU A 83 15.88 11.39 -13.98
C LEU A 83 16.45 10.07 -13.46
N ASP A 84 16.73 9.96 -12.16
CA ASP A 84 17.23 8.72 -11.54
C ASP A 84 16.22 7.57 -11.67
N SER A 85 14.94 7.87 -11.40
CA SER A 85 13.85 6.91 -11.57
C SER A 85 13.80 6.40 -13.01
N MET A 86 13.85 7.30 -13.99
CA MET A 86 13.84 6.97 -15.42
C MET A 86 15.08 6.18 -15.87
N GLN A 87 16.27 6.56 -15.41
CA GLN A 87 17.54 5.87 -15.68
C GLN A 87 17.53 4.43 -15.19
N LYS A 88 17.06 4.21 -13.95
CA LYS A 88 17.02 2.88 -13.34
C LYS A 88 15.78 2.08 -13.73
N GLY A 89 14.74 2.74 -14.25
CA GLY A 89 13.42 2.18 -14.46
C GLY A 89 12.78 1.65 -13.17
N LYS A 90 13.08 2.28 -12.02
CA LYS A 90 12.61 1.88 -10.69
C LYS A 90 11.63 2.92 -10.15
N ALA A 91 10.60 2.44 -9.46
CA ALA A 91 9.66 3.32 -8.78
C ALA A 91 10.39 4.05 -7.66
N LEU A 92 10.16 5.35 -7.53
CA LEU A 92 10.72 6.18 -6.48
C LEU A 92 9.64 7.15 -6.01
N GLN A 93 9.55 7.36 -4.70
CA GLN A 93 8.65 8.34 -4.10
C GLN A 93 9.44 9.21 -3.13
N LEU A 94 9.37 10.53 -3.31
CA LEU A 94 9.99 11.53 -2.45
C LEU A 94 8.97 12.60 -2.07
N MET A 95 9.13 13.19 -0.89
CA MET A 95 8.25 14.23 -0.37
C MET A 95 8.78 15.62 -0.70
N ILE A 96 7.94 16.49 -1.25
CA ILE A 96 8.19 17.92 -1.40
C ILE A 96 8.04 18.59 -0.03
N ARG A 97 9.07 19.35 0.36
CA ARG A 97 9.13 20.08 1.65
C ARG A 97 9.16 21.60 1.47
N SER A 98 9.26 22.08 0.24
CA SER A 98 9.26 23.50 -0.11
C SER A 98 7.98 23.87 -0.87
N GLU A 99 7.23 24.82 -0.34
CA GLU A 99 6.04 25.39 -1.01
C GLU A 99 6.43 26.08 -2.34
N GLU A 100 7.62 26.67 -2.41
CA GLU A 100 8.18 27.22 -3.65
C GLU A 100 8.34 26.12 -4.71
N THR A 101 8.87 24.96 -4.32
CA THR A 101 9.01 23.82 -5.25
C THR A 101 7.66 23.26 -5.65
N PHE A 102 6.67 23.20 -4.74
CA PHE A 102 5.30 22.84 -5.08
C PHE A 102 4.71 23.77 -6.16
N ASN A 103 4.79 25.09 -5.92
CA ASN A 103 4.28 26.09 -6.85
C ASN A 103 5.01 26.05 -8.20
N TRP A 104 6.32 25.85 -8.19
CA TRP A 104 7.13 25.67 -9.40
C TRP A 104 6.69 24.42 -10.17
N THR A 105 6.49 23.30 -9.49
CA THR A 105 6.06 22.04 -10.12
C THR A 105 4.69 22.20 -10.77
N MET A 106 3.75 22.84 -10.07
CA MET A 106 2.42 23.14 -10.61
C MET A 106 2.49 24.03 -11.85
N ALA A 107 3.32 25.08 -11.81
CA ALA A 107 3.47 26.01 -12.92
C ALA A 107 4.16 25.41 -14.15
N LYS A 108 5.17 24.54 -13.94
CA LYS A 108 5.96 23.95 -15.03
C LYS A 108 5.34 22.70 -15.63
N PHE A 109 4.77 21.82 -14.82
CA PHE A 109 4.28 20.51 -15.25
C PHE A 109 2.75 20.38 -15.18
N GLY A 110 2.09 21.02 -14.21
CA GLY A 110 0.66 20.80 -13.97
C GLY A 110 0.33 19.31 -13.75
N TYR A 111 -0.83 18.86 -14.23
CA TYR A 111 -1.22 17.45 -14.27
C TYR A 111 -2.19 17.23 -15.45
N ASP A 112 -2.19 16.01 -16.01
CA ASP A 112 -3.06 15.65 -17.14
C ASP A 112 -4.44 15.19 -16.66
N ARG A 113 -4.48 14.57 -15.48
CA ARG A 113 -5.72 14.13 -14.81
C ARG A 113 -5.53 14.02 -13.30
N LEU A 114 -6.62 14.18 -12.58
CA LEU A 114 -6.70 13.90 -11.15
C LEU A 114 -7.37 12.54 -10.91
N ARG A 115 -6.92 11.85 -9.86
CA ARG A 115 -7.60 10.69 -9.29
C ARG A 115 -7.45 10.70 -7.78
N ILE A 116 -8.25 9.90 -7.07
CA ILE A 116 -8.00 9.69 -5.65
C ILE A 116 -6.60 9.10 -5.46
N GLY A 117 -5.89 9.61 -4.47
CA GLY A 117 -4.56 9.17 -4.12
C GLY A 117 -4.46 8.75 -2.66
N GLY A 118 -3.27 8.28 -2.29
CA GLY A 118 -2.97 7.81 -0.94
C GLY A 118 -3.58 6.44 -0.66
N THR A 119 -2.97 5.72 0.27
CA THR A 119 -3.29 4.31 0.51
C THR A 119 -4.73 4.11 0.99
N SER A 120 -5.24 4.92 1.93
CA SER A 120 -6.64 4.81 2.38
C SER A 120 -7.63 5.29 1.32
N GLY A 121 -7.30 6.34 0.56
CA GLY A 121 -8.11 6.83 -0.55
C GLY A 121 -8.25 5.80 -1.67
N ASN A 122 -7.13 5.20 -2.08
CA ASN A 122 -7.08 4.12 -3.05
C ASN A 122 -7.88 2.90 -2.57
N MET A 123 -7.63 2.43 -1.34
CA MET A 123 -8.38 1.29 -0.76
C MET A 123 -9.87 1.56 -0.75
N ALA A 124 -10.32 2.77 -0.40
CA ALA A 124 -11.74 3.12 -0.39
C ALA A 124 -12.38 2.96 -1.78
N ASN A 125 -11.73 3.50 -2.82
CA ASN A 125 -12.23 3.38 -4.19
C ASN A 125 -12.17 1.95 -4.74
N TYR A 126 -11.26 1.11 -4.24
CA TYR A 126 -11.15 -0.29 -4.66
C TYR A 126 -12.12 -1.22 -3.92
N LEU A 127 -12.38 -0.96 -2.64
CA LEU A 127 -13.20 -1.81 -1.78
C LEU A 127 -14.68 -1.45 -1.83
N ALA A 128 -15.04 -0.17 -2.00
CA ALA A 128 -16.45 0.24 -2.06
C ALA A 128 -17.27 -0.47 -3.14
N PRO A 129 -16.75 -0.65 -4.38
CA PRO A 129 -17.38 -1.48 -5.41
C PRO A 129 -17.72 -2.91 -4.98
N LEU A 130 -16.96 -3.49 -4.04
CA LEU A 130 -17.13 -4.89 -3.66
C LEU A 130 -18.41 -5.15 -2.85
N GLY A 131 -19.08 -4.10 -2.37
CA GLY A 131 -20.37 -4.24 -1.70
C GLY A 131 -20.30 -4.52 -0.19
N PHE A 132 -19.18 -4.21 0.47
CA PHE A 132 -19.14 -4.17 1.93
C PHE A 132 -20.25 -3.29 2.49
N ALA A 133 -20.84 -3.66 3.64
CA ALA A 133 -21.96 -2.92 4.21
C ALA A 133 -21.62 -1.45 4.50
N LYS A 134 -20.42 -1.20 5.04
CA LYS A 134 -19.91 0.15 5.35
C LYS A 134 -18.41 0.22 5.14
N ILE A 135 -17.94 1.29 4.51
CA ILE A 135 -16.54 1.67 4.45
C ILE A 135 -16.42 3.09 4.99
N LEU A 136 -15.70 3.25 6.09
CA LEU A 136 -15.33 4.55 6.65
C LEU A 136 -13.89 4.87 6.22
N VAL A 137 -13.70 5.93 5.45
CA VAL A 137 -12.37 6.41 5.07
C VAL A 137 -12.01 7.68 5.84
N TYR A 138 -10.79 7.73 6.36
CA TYR A 138 -10.19 8.96 6.87
C TYR A 138 -9.59 9.75 5.70
N ALA A 139 -10.08 10.96 5.52
CA ALA A 139 -9.56 11.93 4.56
C ALA A 139 -9.51 13.31 5.25
N ASN A 140 -8.31 13.86 5.40
CA ASN A 140 -8.10 15.15 6.03
C ASN A 140 -6.92 15.89 5.38
N PRO A 141 -7.10 17.16 4.96
CA PRO A 141 -8.40 17.84 4.82
C PRO A 141 -9.21 17.19 3.70
N LEU A 142 -10.53 17.14 3.83
CA LEU A 142 -11.41 16.68 2.75
C LEU A 142 -11.93 17.90 1.99
N THR A 143 -11.22 18.34 0.95
CA THR A 143 -11.71 19.41 0.06
C THR A 143 -12.76 18.86 -0.91
N LYS A 144 -13.55 19.75 -1.52
CA LYS A 144 -14.55 19.38 -2.53
C LYS A 144 -13.96 18.54 -3.67
N GLU A 145 -12.82 18.95 -4.21
CA GLU A 145 -12.13 18.27 -5.31
C GLU A 145 -11.67 16.87 -4.88
N GLN A 146 -11.19 16.70 -3.64
CA GLN A 146 -10.86 15.36 -3.13
C GLN A 146 -12.11 14.50 -2.95
N ALA A 147 -13.19 15.09 -2.41
CA ALA A 147 -14.47 14.41 -2.21
C ALA A 147 -15.09 13.92 -3.52
N GLU A 148 -14.97 14.69 -4.60
CA GLU A 148 -15.45 14.34 -5.93
C GLU A 148 -14.64 13.19 -6.59
N LEU A 149 -13.38 12.99 -6.18
CA LEU A 149 -12.53 11.89 -6.66
C LEU A 149 -12.81 10.55 -5.97
N PHE A 150 -13.47 10.57 -4.81
CA PHE A 150 -14.02 9.34 -4.23
C PHE A 150 -15.14 8.78 -5.11
N ILE A 151 -15.17 7.46 -5.21
CA ILE A 151 -16.21 6.75 -5.95
C ILE A 151 -17.57 7.01 -5.31
N ASP A 152 -18.58 7.31 -6.14
CA ASP A 152 -19.94 7.53 -5.67
C ASP A 152 -20.64 6.19 -5.42
N LYS A 153 -20.49 5.67 -4.20
CA LYS A 153 -21.15 4.45 -3.72
C LYS A 153 -21.83 4.71 -2.38
N PRO A 154 -23.04 4.16 -2.15
CA PRO A 154 -23.83 4.44 -0.96
C PRO A 154 -23.25 3.85 0.34
N ASN A 155 -22.25 2.97 0.23
CA ASN A 155 -21.56 2.34 1.35
C ASN A 155 -20.24 3.03 1.73
N LEU A 156 -19.84 4.10 1.04
CA LEU A 156 -18.62 4.85 1.34
C LEU A 156 -18.93 6.10 2.16
N PHE A 157 -18.25 6.24 3.29
CA PHE A 157 -18.49 7.28 4.27
C PHE A 157 -17.21 7.93 4.78
N VAL A 158 -17.35 9.17 5.25
CA VAL A 158 -16.45 9.85 6.18
C VAL A 158 -17.19 10.11 7.49
N LEU A 159 -16.43 10.37 8.57
CA LEU A 159 -16.97 10.64 9.89
C LEU A 159 -17.03 12.15 10.14
N VAL A 160 -18.18 12.65 10.60
CA VAL A 160 -18.40 14.07 10.91
C VAL A 160 -19.03 14.19 12.31
N GLU A 161 -18.63 15.22 13.07
CA GLU A 161 -19.29 15.60 14.33
C GLU A 161 -20.34 16.69 14.04
N GLU A 162 -21.62 16.40 14.25
CA GLU A 162 -22.75 17.33 14.08
C GLU A 162 -23.65 17.32 15.31
N ASP A 163 -23.96 18.50 15.86
CA ASP A 163 -24.79 18.65 17.05
C ASP A 163 -24.36 17.74 18.23
N GLY A 164 -23.04 17.57 18.40
CA GLY A 164 -22.45 16.71 19.43
C GLY A 164 -22.60 15.21 19.19
N LYS A 165 -22.96 14.78 17.97
CA LYS A 165 -23.08 13.38 17.57
C LYS A 165 -22.15 13.06 16.40
N PHE A 166 -21.61 11.85 16.41
CA PHE A 166 -20.78 11.34 15.32
C PHE A 166 -21.65 10.63 14.27
N VAL A 167 -21.68 11.18 13.05
CA VAL A 167 -22.48 10.69 11.94
C VAL A 167 -21.59 10.30 10.76
N LEU A 168 -22.06 9.32 9.99
CA LEU A 168 -21.41 8.88 8.76
C LEU A 168 -22.06 9.58 7.58
N LYS A 169 -21.27 10.26 6.74
CA LYS A 169 -21.75 10.97 5.55
C LYS A 169 -20.99 10.55 4.30
N PRO A 170 -21.62 10.53 3.12
CA PRO A 170 -20.89 10.40 1.86
C PRO A 170 -19.81 11.49 1.76
N PRO A 171 -18.60 11.20 1.24
CA PRO A 171 -17.53 12.19 1.12
C PRO A 171 -17.98 13.50 0.46
N ARG A 172 -18.77 13.39 -0.62
CA ARG A 172 -19.31 14.53 -1.40
C ARG A 172 -20.29 15.43 -0.64
N GLN A 173 -20.73 15.02 0.55
CA GLN A 173 -21.65 15.78 1.41
C GLN A 173 -20.99 16.27 2.70
N ALA A 174 -19.69 16.05 2.85
CA ALA A 174 -18.95 16.29 4.08
C ALA A 174 -17.63 17.03 3.87
N TYR A 175 -17.38 17.54 2.65
CA TYR A 175 -16.17 18.29 2.37
C TYR A 175 -16.15 19.64 3.10
N GLU A 176 -14.94 20.06 3.46
CA GLU A 176 -14.63 21.32 4.12
C GLU A 176 -13.71 22.12 3.19
N GLY A 177 -14.23 23.21 2.60
CA GLY A 177 -13.49 24.06 1.67
C GLY A 177 -13.37 23.51 0.24
N GLU A 178 -12.69 24.28 -0.60
CA GLU A 178 -12.44 24.01 -2.02
C GLU A 178 -10.96 24.28 -2.33
N GLY A 179 -10.41 23.62 -3.34
CA GLY A 179 -9.04 23.76 -3.81
C GLY A 179 -8.21 22.48 -3.71
N VAL A 180 -7.11 22.48 -4.47
CA VAL A 180 -6.14 21.39 -4.56
C VAL A 180 -4.83 21.84 -3.89
N TYR A 181 -4.73 21.64 -2.57
CA TYR A 181 -3.59 22.08 -1.75
C TYR A 181 -2.59 20.97 -1.42
N ALA A 182 -2.98 19.72 -1.62
CA ALA A 182 -2.12 18.54 -1.49
C ALA A 182 -2.21 17.76 -2.80
N VAL A 183 -1.05 17.53 -3.44
CA VAL A 183 -0.95 16.79 -4.69
C VAL A 183 0.23 15.86 -4.63
N HIS A 184 -0.02 14.60 -4.95
CA HIS A 184 1.02 13.63 -5.22
C HIS A 184 1.16 13.52 -6.73
N TRP A 185 2.19 14.15 -7.29
CA TRP A 185 2.45 14.04 -8.72
C TRP A 185 2.94 12.64 -9.05
N ILE A 186 2.21 11.98 -9.94
CA ILE A 186 2.58 10.67 -10.47
C ILE A 186 3.11 10.88 -11.88
N PHE A 187 4.43 11.05 -11.99
CA PHE A 187 5.12 11.17 -13.27
C PHE A 187 5.26 9.78 -13.90
N GLU A 188 4.40 9.46 -14.86
CA GLU A 188 4.38 8.17 -15.56
C GLU A 188 5.23 8.24 -16.84
N TYR A 189 6.10 7.26 -17.04
CA TYR A 189 6.90 7.13 -18.27
C TYR A 189 6.81 5.69 -18.82
N PRO A 190 6.69 5.52 -20.16
CA PRO A 190 6.64 4.21 -20.79
C PRO A 190 8.04 3.58 -20.87
N ALA A 191 8.11 2.33 -21.34
CA ALA A 191 9.39 1.76 -21.78
C ALA A 191 9.86 2.47 -23.06
N ASP A 192 11.17 2.47 -23.29
CA ASP A 192 11.81 3.00 -24.50
C ASP A 192 11.56 4.50 -24.76
N LEU A 193 11.09 5.26 -23.75
CA LEU A 193 11.02 6.72 -23.82
C LEU A 193 12.44 7.29 -23.93
N LYS A 194 12.67 8.04 -25.00
CA LYS A 194 13.94 8.73 -25.23
C LYS A 194 13.86 10.17 -24.75
N VAL A 195 14.78 10.55 -23.88
CA VAL A 195 14.96 11.93 -23.44
C VAL A 195 16.33 12.39 -23.93
N GLN A 196 16.32 13.35 -24.85
CA GLN A 196 17.52 13.96 -25.40
C GLN A 196 17.51 15.44 -25.05
N ILE A 197 18.40 15.82 -24.15
CA ILE A 197 18.58 17.19 -23.64
C ILE A 197 20.08 17.47 -23.70
N PRO A 198 20.55 18.73 -23.84
CA PRO A 198 21.99 19.01 -23.73
C PRO A 198 22.58 18.33 -22.50
N ASP A 199 23.66 17.56 -22.71
CA ASP A 199 24.39 16.80 -21.69
C ASP A 199 23.66 15.57 -21.09
N LEU A 200 22.50 15.17 -21.65
CA LEU A 200 21.77 13.96 -21.25
C LEU A 200 21.15 13.22 -22.46
N ASP A 201 21.56 11.97 -22.67
CA ASP A 201 20.88 11.01 -23.55
C ASP A 201 20.44 9.80 -22.72
N LEU A 202 19.13 9.59 -22.65
CA LEU A 202 18.50 8.63 -21.77
C LEU A 202 17.43 7.84 -22.53
N THR A 203 17.42 6.52 -22.34
CA THR A 203 16.30 5.66 -22.73
C THR A 203 15.81 4.88 -21.51
N THR A 204 14.52 4.99 -21.19
CA THR A 204 13.92 4.27 -20.06
C THR A 204 13.86 2.76 -20.32
N PRO A 205 14.30 1.88 -19.41
CA PRO A 205 14.37 0.44 -19.68
C PRO A 205 13.02 -0.27 -19.55
N ARG A 206 12.04 0.35 -18.87
CA ARG A 206 10.69 -0.20 -18.66
C ARG A 206 9.72 0.91 -18.29
N ALA A 207 8.43 0.64 -18.47
CA ALA A 207 7.38 1.51 -17.96
C ALA A 207 7.40 1.54 -16.42
N ASN A 208 7.41 2.74 -15.85
CA ASN A 208 7.37 2.95 -14.40
C ASN A 208 6.92 4.37 -14.05
N ARG A 209 7.05 4.78 -12.78
CA ARG A 209 6.63 6.08 -12.28
C ARG A 209 7.58 6.66 -11.23
N TYR A 210 7.65 7.98 -11.18
CA TYR A 210 8.22 8.75 -10.08
C TYR A 210 7.10 9.52 -9.35
N ILE A 211 7.12 9.50 -8.02
CA ILE A 211 6.14 10.20 -7.19
C ILE A 211 6.81 11.35 -6.45
N ALA A 212 6.41 12.58 -6.76
CA ALA A 212 6.79 13.78 -6.01
C ALA A 212 5.57 14.25 -5.22
N ALA A 213 5.60 14.07 -3.91
CA ALA A 213 4.43 14.19 -3.05
C ALA A 213 4.45 15.47 -2.21
N TRP A 214 3.47 16.34 -2.39
CA TRP A 214 3.22 17.51 -1.55
C TRP A 214 1.94 17.30 -0.74
N ASN A 215 2.05 17.38 0.59
CA ASN A 215 0.91 17.31 1.48
C ASN A 215 1.17 18.09 2.78
N PRO A 216 1.06 19.42 2.76
CA PRO A 216 1.55 20.27 3.87
C PRO A 216 0.73 20.08 5.14
N ILE A 217 -0.54 19.68 5.03
CA ILE A 217 -1.45 19.51 6.16
C ILE A 217 -1.31 18.11 6.77
N ASN A 218 -1.23 17.06 5.94
CA ASN A 218 -1.16 15.69 6.42
C ASN A 218 0.26 15.12 6.42
N ASN A 219 1.32 15.89 6.13
CA ASN A 219 2.71 15.40 6.16
C ASN A 219 3.19 14.91 7.54
N ARG A 220 2.46 15.23 8.61
CA ARG A 220 2.66 14.75 9.98
C ARG A 220 1.74 13.59 10.37
N LEU A 221 0.91 13.10 9.45
CA LEU A 221 -0.09 12.06 9.68
C LEU A 221 -0.96 12.34 10.93
N GLN A 222 -1.35 13.60 11.13
CA GLN A 222 -2.14 13.99 12.30
C GLN A 222 -3.59 13.53 12.13
N VAL A 223 -4.02 12.65 13.02
CA VAL A 223 -5.40 12.17 13.09
C VAL A 223 -6.23 13.18 13.89
N ARG A 224 -7.27 13.75 13.27
CA ARG A 224 -8.14 14.72 13.94
C ARG A 224 -8.83 14.12 15.16
N GLU A 225 -9.00 14.94 16.18
CA GLU A 225 -9.56 14.53 17.47
C GLU A 225 -11.03 14.10 17.36
N ASP A 226 -11.80 14.74 16.49
CA ASP A 226 -13.19 14.34 16.17
C ASP A 226 -13.26 12.93 15.56
N PHE A 227 -12.33 12.58 14.66
CA PHE A 227 -12.23 11.24 14.10
C PHE A 227 -11.86 10.22 15.19
N LYS A 228 -10.88 10.53 16.05
CA LYS A 228 -10.47 9.64 17.15
C LYS A 228 -11.64 9.30 18.06
N ARG A 229 -12.30 10.35 18.61
CA ARG A 229 -13.47 10.24 19.48
C ARG A 229 -14.64 9.55 18.78
N GLY A 230 -14.89 9.90 17.52
CA GLY A 230 -16.01 9.37 16.78
C GLY A 230 -15.85 7.91 16.40
N LEU A 231 -14.64 7.46 16.01
CA LEU A 231 -14.41 6.05 15.76
C LEU A 231 -14.51 5.23 17.05
N LEU A 232 -13.97 5.73 18.17
CA LEU A 232 -14.16 5.08 19.48
C LEU A 232 -15.65 4.94 19.83
N ASN A 233 -16.43 6.02 19.66
CA ASN A 233 -17.87 6.02 19.91
C ASN A 233 -18.63 5.02 19.01
N ARG A 234 -18.18 4.85 17.77
CA ARG A 234 -18.83 4.02 16.75
C ARG A 234 -18.11 2.70 16.48
N ALA A 235 -17.18 2.27 17.34
CA ALA A 235 -16.33 1.11 17.04
C ALA A 235 -17.12 -0.19 16.83
N ALA A 236 -18.31 -0.31 17.43
CA ALA A 236 -19.21 -1.45 17.24
C ALA A 236 -19.81 -1.55 15.82
N ASP A 237 -19.77 -0.48 15.02
CA ASP A 237 -20.18 -0.50 13.61
C ASP A 237 -19.17 -1.20 12.70
N PHE A 238 -17.94 -1.39 13.18
CA PHE A 238 -16.81 -1.83 12.39
C PHE A 238 -16.15 -3.06 12.99
N SER A 239 -15.51 -3.84 12.13
CA SER A 239 -14.83 -5.09 12.50
C SER A 239 -13.35 -5.08 12.15
N HIS A 240 -12.96 -4.27 11.16
CA HIS A 240 -11.59 -4.18 10.67
C HIS A 240 -11.20 -2.71 10.51
N PHE A 241 -9.95 -2.41 10.84
CA PHE A 241 -9.31 -1.13 10.57
C PHE A 241 -7.99 -1.37 9.82
N VAL A 242 -7.91 -0.89 8.58
CA VAL A 242 -6.69 -0.90 7.78
C VAL A 242 -6.02 0.47 7.86
N ILE A 243 -4.81 0.48 8.38
CA ILE A 243 -3.98 1.65 8.67
C ILE A 243 -2.84 1.67 7.66
N SER A 244 -2.47 2.86 7.18
CA SER A 244 -1.30 3.13 6.37
C SER A 244 -1.00 4.63 6.37
N GLY A 245 0.08 5.04 5.68
CA GLY A 245 0.39 6.46 5.45
C GLY A 245 1.67 6.99 6.10
N PHE A 246 2.32 6.23 6.98
CA PHE A 246 3.51 6.70 7.71
C PHE A 246 4.73 7.01 6.81
N HIS A 247 4.70 6.61 5.53
CA HIS A 247 5.74 6.93 4.55
C HIS A 247 5.87 8.43 4.22
N ILE A 248 4.89 9.25 4.59
CA ILE A 248 4.90 10.70 4.36
C ILE A 248 5.70 11.50 5.41
N LEU A 249 6.07 10.85 6.53
CA LEU A 249 6.76 11.49 7.64
C LEU A 249 8.20 11.93 7.27
N SER A 250 8.66 13.00 7.91
CA SER A 250 10.08 13.43 7.90
C SER A 250 10.79 13.00 9.17
N GLU A 251 12.12 12.82 9.09
CA GLU A 251 12.93 12.63 10.30
C GLU A 251 12.83 13.86 11.23
N THR A 252 12.86 15.05 10.64
CA THR A 252 12.80 16.35 11.33
C THR A 252 11.96 17.33 10.53
N TYR A 253 11.20 18.18 11.21
CA TYR A 253 10.39 19.24 10.61
C TYR A 253 10.99 20.63 10.89
N PRO A 254 10.59 21.67 10.14
CA PRO A 254 11.13 23.03 10.30
C PRO A 254 10.96 23.64 11.70
N ASP A 255 9.97 23.20 12.47
CA ASP A 255 9.73 23.63 13.85
C ASP A 255 10.55 22.87 14.91
N GLY A 256 11.44 21.97 14.47
CA GLY A 256 12.29 21.14 15.34
C GLY A 256 11.61 19.86 15.85
N SER A 257 10.33 19.65 15.57
CA SER A 257 9.68 18.36 15.86
C SER A 257 10.21 17.24 14.97
N THR A 258 9.94 16.00 15.34
CA THR A 258 10.47 14.80 14.70
C THR A 258 9.37 13.83 14.32
N TYR A 259 9.71 12.78 13.56
CA TYR A 259 8.81 11.66 13.29
C TYR A 259 8.21 11.05 14.58
N ARG A 260 8.95 11.05 15.70
CA ARG A 260 8.45 10.48 16.97
C ARG A 260 7.28 11.28 17.53
N ASP A 261 7.34 12.61 17.43
CA ASP A 261 6.26 13.51 17.87
C ASP A 261 4.99 13.32 17.03
N CYS A 262 5.12 12.79 15.81
CA CYS A 262 3.99 12.40 14.95
C CYS A 262 3.48 10.99 15.28
N LEU A 263 4.38 10.03 15.52
CA LEU A 263 4.03 8.64 15.78
C LEU A 263 3.38 8.43 17.15
N LEU A 264 3.83 9.12 18.20
CA LEU A 264 3.34 8.93 19.56
C LEU A 264 1.83 9.15 19.70
N PRO A 265 1.24 10.27 19.22
CA PRO A 265 -0.21 10.48 19.30
C PRO A 265 -1.03 9.46 18.49
N VAL A 266 -0.46 8.88 17.44
CA VAL A 266 -1.09 7.80 16.67
C VAL A 266 -1.01 6.50 17.44
N ALA A 267 0.16 6.15 17.99
CA ALA A 267 0.36 4.97 18.83
C ALA A 267 -0.60 4.95 20.03
N GLU A 268 -0.71 6.09 20.75
CA GLU A 268 -1.63 6.24 21.87
C GLU A 268 -3.08 6.00 21.47
N TYR A 269 -3.49 6.53 20.31
CA TYR A 269 -4.83 6.33 19.78
C TYR A 269 -5.10 4.87 19.38
N LEU A 270 -4.16 4.21 18.68
CA LEU A 270 -4.31 2.80 18.30
C LEU A 270 -4.36 1.89 19.53
N ARG A 271 -3.60 2.22 20.58
CA ARG A 271 -3.64 1.53 21.88
C ARG A 271 -5.01 1.69 22.54
N GLU A 272 -5.51 2.91 22.66
CA GLU A 272 -6.83 3.19 23.24
C GLU A 272 -7.94 2.46 22.47
N LEU A 273 -7.89 2.48 21.14
CA LEU A 273 -8.84 1.77 20.29
C LEU A 273 -8.77 0.26 20.49
N LYS A 274 -7.57 -0.31 20.64
CA LYS A 274 -7.38 -1.75 20.91
C LYS A 274 -7.95 -2.16 22.26
N GLU A 275 -7.78 -1.32 23.29
CA GLU A 275 -8.30 -1.55 24.64
C GLU A 275 -9.83 -1.41 24.71
N ALA A 276 -10.38 -0.37 24.07
CA ALA A 276 -11.81 -0.07 24.09
C ALA A 276 -12.65 -0.94 23.14
N ALA A 277 -12.06 -1.39 22.03
CA ALA A 277 -12.72 -2.15 20.98
C ALA A 277 -11.85 -3.33 20.50
N PRO A 278 -11.58 -4.34 21.36
CA PRO A 278 -10.73 -5.48 21.00
C PRO A 278 -11.28 -6.35 19.86
N HIS A 279 -12.56 -6.19 19.49
CA HIS A 279 -13.16 -6.83 18.32
C HIS A 279 -12.75 -6.17 16.99
N LEU A 280 -12.31 -4.91 17.01
CA LEU A 280 -11.89 -4.15 15.84
C LEU A 280 -10.45 -4.51 15.50
N LYS A 281 -10.27 -5.48 14.58
CA LYS A 281 -8.94 -5.97 14.21
C LYS A 281 -8.18 -4.92 13.42
N GLN A 282 -6.94 -4.66 13.81
CA GLN A 282 -6.11 -3.59 13.23
C GLN A 282 -5.02 -4.18 12.34
N HIS A 283 -4.95 -3.73 11.09
CA HIS A 283 -3.91 -4.12 10.13
C HIS A 283 -3.15 -2.90 9.65
N TYR A 284 -1.83 -2.97 9.67
CA TYR A 284 -0.98 -1.98 9.07
C TYR A 284 -0.46 -2.47 7.71
N GLU A 285 -0.84 -1.77 6.64
CA GLU A 285 -0.22 -1.96 5.33
C GLU A 285 1.05 -1.11 5.25
N PHE A 286 2.19 -1.80 5.26
CA PHE A 286 3.50 -1.20 5.13
C PHE A 286 3.65 -0.60 3.73
N ALA A 287 4.38 0.49 3.65
CA ALA A 287 4.72 1.13 2.38
C ALA A 287 6.23 1.30 2.29
N SER A 288 6.73 1.68 1.12
CA SER A 288 8.14 2.05 0.98
C SER A 288 8.42 3.32 1.80
N ILE A 289 9.25 3.19 2.84
CA ILE A 289 9.71 4.28 3.71
C ILE A 289 11.21 4.37 3.57
N ALA A 290 11.73 5.50 3.08
CA ALA A 290 13.17 5.68 2.84
C ALA A 290 13.98 5.75 4.14
N SER A 291 13.50 6.48 5.15
CA SER A 291 14.23 6.69 6.40
C SER A 291 14.25 5.44 7.29
N PRO A 292 15.44 4.92 7.67
CA PRO A 292 15.55 3.86 8.67
C PRO A 292 15.06 4.30 10.05
N LYS A 293 15.18 5.57 10.41
CA LYS A 293 14.69 6.07 11.72
C LYS A 293 13.17 6.00 11.81
N ILE A 294 12.47 6.39 10.74
CA ILE A 294 11.01 6.30 10.70
C ILE A 294 10.56 4.84 10.74
N ARG A 295 11.20 3.96 9.96
CA ARG A 295 10.90 2.51 10.02
C ARG A 295 11.10 1.95 11.42
N GLN A 296 12.19 2.32 12.10
CA GLN A 296 12.41 1.89 13.48
C GLN A 296 11.35 2.44 14.42
N GLY A 297 10.99 3.71 14.31
CA GLY A 297 9.92 4.30 15.11
C GLY A 297 8.57 3.59 14.94
N ILE A 298 8.26 3.12 13.73
CA ILE A 298 7.04 2.34 13.47
C ILE A 298 7.11 0.96 14.14
N VAL A 299 8.25 0.27 14.05
CA VAL A 299 8.47 -1.00 14.75
C VAL A 299 8.28 -0.82 16.26
N ASP A 300 8.86 0.23 16.82
CA ASP A 300 8.88 0.45 18.28
C ASP A 300 7.53 0.97 18.81
N LEU A 301 6.84 1.84 18.06
CA LEU A 301 5.69 2.61 18.56
C LEU A 301 4.35 2.17 17.97
N ILE A 302 4.31 1.63 16.75
CA ILE A 302 3.04 1.31 16.06
C ILE A 302 2.73 -0.18 16.10
N PHE A 303 3.72 -1.04 15.81
CA PHE A 303 3.51 -2.49 15.77
C PHE A 303 2.92 -3.08 17.07
N PRO A 304 3.28 -2.61 18.28
CA PRO A 304 2.67 -3.11 19.51
C PRO A 304 1.14 -2.92 19.58
N HIS A 305 0.58 -2.02 18.77
CA HIS A 305 -0.83 -1.62 18.85
C HIS A 305 -1.66 -2.11 17.67
N VAL A 306 -1.08 -2.83 16.71
CA VAL A 306 -1.80 -3.48 15.61
C VAL A 306 -1.81 -4.99 15.78
N ASP A 307 -2.64 -5.69 15.01
CA ASP A 307 -2.72 -7.15 15.04
C ASP A 307 -2.01 -7.79 13.85
N SER A 308 -2.00 -7.09 12.71
CA SER A 308 -1.49 -7.62 11.46
C SER A 308 -0.66 -6.61 10.69
N LEU A 309 0.32 -7.13 9.93
CA LEU A 309 1.18 -6.39 9.03
C LEU A 309 1.09 -6.97 7.61
N GLY A 310 1.00 -6.10 6.61
CA GLY A 310 1.10 -6.44 5.20
C GLY A 310 2.32 -5.76 4.58
N LEU A 311 3.09 -6.47 3.77
CA LEU A 311 4.30 -5.96 3.13
C LEU A 311 4.73 -6.82 1.93
N ASN A 312 5.63 -6.28 1.10
CA ASN A 312 6.34 -7.04 0.06
C ASN A 312 7.77 -7.43 0.50
N GLU A 313 8.49 -8.16 -0.36
CA GLU A 313 9.86 -8.63 -0.09
C GLU A 313 10.86 -7.49 0.17
N VAL A 314 10.78 -6.39 -0.57
CA VAL A 314 11.70 -5.24 -0.40
C VAL A 314 11.48 -4.59 0.97
N GLU A 315 10.22 -4.47 1.39
CA GLU A 315 9.84 -3.94 2.70
C GLU A 315 10.22 -4.89 3.84
N LEU A 316 10.10 -6.21 3.63
CA LEU A 316 10.61 -7.21 4.57
C LEU A 316 12.12 -7.03 4.80
N CYS A 317 12.90 -6.95 3.72
CA CYS A 317 14.33 -6.71 3.81
C CYS A 317 14.62 -5.42 4.57
N ALA A 318 13.95 -4.31 4.24
CA ALA A 318 14.14 -3.04 4.94
C ALA A 318 13.87 -3.14 6.46
N LEU A 319 12.82 -3.86 6.87
CA LEU A 319 12.52 -4.10 8.28
C LEU A 319 13.52 -5.03 8.96
N LEU A 320 13.99 -6.08 8.28
CA LEU A 320 15.03 -6.98 8.81
C LEU A 320 16.31 -6.23 9.15
N ARG A 321 16.74 -5.31 8.28
CA ARG A 321 17.90 -4.43 8.55
C ARG A 321 17.68 -3.58 9.79
N ASN A 322 16.49 -2.99 9.92
CA ASN A 322 16.10 -2.18 11.08
C ASN A 322 16.18 -2.96 12.40
N ILE A 323 15.75 -4.21 12.41
CA ILE A 323 15.77 -5.07 13.61
C ILE A 323 17.11 -5.82 13.81
N GLY A 324 18.17 -5.40 13.11
CA GLY A 324 19.52 -5.96 13.25
C GLY A 324 19.70 -7.36 12.65
N LYS A 325 18.86 -7.74 11.68
CA LYS A 325 18.89 -9.03 10.96
C LYS A 325 19.38 -8.86 9.51
N GLU A 326 20.36 -7.99 9.29
CA GLU A 326 20.97 -7.72 7.98
C GLU A 326 21.31 -8.99 7.17
N PRO A 327 21.92 -10.05 7.75
CA PRO A 327 22.27 -11.24 6.97
C PRO A 327 21.05 -11.96 6.38
N LEU A 328 19.87 -11.87 7.02
CA LEU A 328 18.64 -12.45 6.48
C LEU A 328 18.11 -11.62 5.30
N ALA A 329 18.25 -10.29 5.36
CA ALA A 329 17.88 -9.41 4.24
C ALA A 329 18.80 -9.66 3.03
N GLU A 330 20.11 -9.77 3.25
CA GLU A 330 21.08 -10.12 2.20
C GLU A 330 20.79 -11.49 1.59
N ASP A 331 20.44 -12.49 2.42
CA ASP A 331 20.06 -13.81 1.95
C ASP A 331 18.83 -13.79 1.03
N ILE A 332 17.80 -13.02 1.39
CA ILE A 332 16.60 -12.86 0.55
C ILE A 332 16.97 -12.24 -0.80
N GLU A 333 17.72 -11.14 -0.79
CA GLU A 333 18.08 -10.39 -2.00
C GLU A 333 19.05 -11.14 -2.93
N THR A 334 19.97 -11.92 -2.36
CA THR A 334 21.02 -12.61 -3.13
C THR A 334 20.62 -14.01 -3.58
N LYS A 335 19.86 -14.73 -2.76
CA LYS A 335 19.46 -16.12 -3.06
C LYS A 335 18.15 -16.19 -3.83
N ASP A 336 17.22 -15.25 -3.60
CA ASP A 336 15.84 -15.30 -4.11
C ASP A 336 15.27 -16.71 -3.89
N THR A 337 15.18 -17.16 -2.63
CA THR A 337 14.64 -18.47 -2.23
C THR A 337 13.49 -18.35 -1.24
N ILE A 338 12.54 -19.30 -1.26
CA ILE A 338 11.38 -19.25 -0.35
C ILE A 338 11.78 -19.52 1.09
N GLU A 339 12.86 -20.27 1.29
CA GLU A 339 13.49 -20.57 2.56
C GLU A 339 14.08 -19.32 3.20
N ALA A 340 14.76 -18.47 2.41
CA ALA A 340 15.28 -17.19 2.90
C ALA A 340 14.13 -16.25 3.29
N VAL A 341 13.09 -16.17 2.46
CA VAL A 341 11.88 -15.37 2.75
C VAL A 341 11.18 -15.87 4.02
N LEU A 342 11.00 -17.18 4.17
CA LEU A 342 10.39 -17.77 5.38
C LEU A 342 11.24 -17.45 6.62
N ALA A 343 12.57 -17.60 6.56
CA ALA A 343 13.46 -17.28 7.67
C ALA A 343 13.35 -15.80 8.08
N GLY A 344 13.31 -14.89 7.11
CA GLY A 344 13.07 -13.46 7.35
C GLY A 344 11.72 -13.19 8.01
N LEU A 345 10.64 -13.78 7.50
CA LEU A 345 9.30 -13.61 8.09
C LEU A 345 9.22 -14.16 9.53
N LEU A 346 9.85 -15.30 9.80
CA LEU A 346 9.91 -15.86 11.15
C LEU A 346 10.67 -14.94 12.12
N ALA A 347 11.81 -14.39 11.69
CA ALA A 347 12.57 -13.44 12.50
C ALA A 347 11.76 -12.16 12.77
N LEU A 348 11.00 -11.68 11.80
CA LEU A 348 10.13 -10.51 11.98
C LEU A 348 8.94 -10.84 12.91
N MET A 349 8.29 -12.00 12.76
CA MET A 349 7.24 -12.46 13.68
C MET A 349 7.74 -12.55 15.12
N GLU A 350 8.92 -13.11 15.34
CA GLU A 350 9.53 -13.26 16.67
C GLU A 350 9.87 -11.90 17.29
N HIS A 351 10.45 -10.97 16.51
CA HIS A 351 10.83 -9.65 17.02
C HIS A 351 9.63 -8.76 17.34
N THR A 352 8.60 -8.79 16.50
CA THR A 352 7.47 -7.85 16.59
C THR A 352 6.31 -8.37 17.40
N GLU A 353 6.28 -9.67 17.67
CA GLU A 353 5.18 -10.38 18.35
C GLU A 353 3.79 -10.12 17.73
N LEU A 354 3.72 -9.72 16.46
CA LEU A 354 2.46 -9.53 15.75
C LEU A 354 1.65 -10.84 15.66
N ASN A 355 0.33 -10.72 15.57
CA ASN A 355 -0.53 -11.90 15.43
C ASN A 355 -0.48 -12.46 14.02
N ARG A 356 -0.28 -11.63 12.98
CA ARG A 356 -0.30 -12.03 11.58
C ARG A 356 0.60 -11.17 10.70
N ILE A 357 1.52 -11.76 9.95
CA ILE A 357 2.27 -11.09 8.89
C ILE A 357 1.89 -11.70 7.53
N HIS A 358 1.53 -10.86 6.57
CA HIS A 358 1.17 -11.21 5.22
C HIS A 358 2.19 -10.63 4.24
N LEU A 359 3.01 -11.50 3.65
CA LEU A 359 3.88 -11.18 2.55
C LEU A 359 3.13 -11.35 1.23
N HIS A 360 3.03 -10.26 0.46
CA HIS A 360 2.53 -10.29 -0.92
C HIS A 360 3.66 -10.06 -1.91
N ASP A 361 4.03 -11.11 -2.65
CA ASP A 361 5.11 -11.05 -3.65
C ASP A 361 4.61 -11.49 -5.04
N LEU A 362 5.40 -11.19 -6.08
CA LEU A 362 5.08 -11.55 -7.44
C LEU A 362 5.02 -13.07 -7.60
N GLY A 363 3.80 -13.57 -7.77
CA GLY A 363 3.51 -14.96 -8.06
C GLY A 363 3.08 -15.81 -6.87
N TYR A 364 3.21 -15.33 -5.64
CA TYR A 364 2.74 -16.05 -4.46
C TYR A 364 2.44 -15.11 -3.30
N TYR A 365 1.55 -15.54 -2.40
CA TYR A 365 1.40 -14.93 -1.08
C TYR A 365 1.79 -15.93 0.00
N LEU A 366 2.43 -15.44 1.06
CA LEU A 366 2.81 -16.20 2.24
C LEU A 366 2.33 -15.45 3.48
N CYS A 367 1.49 -16.10 4.27
CA CYS A 367 0.96 -15.54 5.50
C CYS A 367 1.36 -16.42 6.68
N LEU A 368 1.96 -15.82 7.70
CA LEU A 368 2.19 -16.43 9.00
C LEU A 368 1.23 -15.80 10.00
N HIS A 369 0.64 -16.60 10.87
CA HIS A 369 -0.08 -16.08 12.03
C HIS A 369 0.06 -16.98 13.25
N LYS A 370 -0.06 -16.40 14.44
CA LYS A 370 -0.06 -17.16 15.70
C LYS A 370 -1.22 -18.15 15.70
N LYS A 371 -0.96 -19.36 16.19
CA LYS A 371 -2.01 -20.37 16.40
C LYS A 371 -3.11 -19.82 17.29
N GLY A 372 -4.36 -20.07 16.90
CA GLY A 372 -5.54 -19.59 17.62
C GLY A 372 -5.95 -18.14 17.32
N PHE A 373 -5.18 -17.37 16.55
CA PHE A 373 -5.60 -16.03 16.13
C PHE A 373 -6.79 -16.08 15.17
N VAL A 374 -6.68 -16.90 14.11
CA VAL A 374 -7.73 -17.17 13.12
C VAL A 374 -7.56 -18.60 12.59
N PRO A 375 -8.63 -19.28 12.11
CA PRO A 375 -8.48 -20.57 11.44
C PRO A 375 -7.64 -20.45 10.15
N PRO A 376 -6.64 -21.31 9.89
CA PRO A 376 -5.79 -21.20 8.69
C PRO A 376 -6.57 -21.26 7.36
N LYS A 377 -7.70 -21.98 7.34
CA LYS A 377 -8.61 -22.01 6.18
C LYS A 377 -9.24 -20.63 5.92
N GLN A 378 -9.57 -19.87 6.96
CA GLN A 378 -10.09 -18.50 6.83
C GLN A 378 -9.02 -17.59 6.23
N THR A 379 -7.79 -17.65 6.74
CA THR A 379 -6.64 -16.93 6.15
C THR A 379 -6.50 -17.24 4.66
N ARG A 380 -6.50 -18.53 4.29
CA ARG A 380 -6.41 -18.95 2.88
C ARG A 380 -7.53 -18.37 2.02
N MET A 381 -8.75 -18.37 2.52
CA MET A 381 -9.89 -17.80 1.80
C MET A 381 -9.69 -16.32 1.48
N GLY A 382 -9.20 -15.54 2.45
CA GLY A 382 -8.83 -14.14 2.23
C GLY A 382 -7.74 -13.98 1.17
N LEU A 383 -6.67 -14.79 1.25
CA LEU A 383 -5.59 -14.77 0.25
C LEU A 383 -6.09 -15.09 -1.17
N LEU A 384 -6.94 -16.11 -1.32
CA LEU A 384 -7.51 -16.51 -2.62
C LEU A 384 -8.40 -15.40 -3.19
N LEU A 385 -9.23 -14.74 -2.37
CA LEU A 385 -10.01 -13.58 -2.82
C LEU A 385 -9.08 -12.47 -3.29
N ALA A 386 -8.07 -12.11 -2.48
CA ALA A 386 -7.12 -11.05 -2.79
C ALA A 386 -6.39 -11.31 -4.11
N ALA A 387 -5.91 -12.53 -4.33
CA ALA A 387 -5.22 -12.92 -5.56
C ALA A 387 -6.15 -12.86 -6.78
N THR A 388 -7.41 -13.30 -6.63
CA THR A 388 -8.40 -13.25 -7.71
C THR A 388 -8.78 -11.81 -8.05
N LEU A 389 -9.01 -10.98 -7.03
CA LEU A 389 -9.33 -9.57 -7.16
C LEU A 389 -8.17 -8.78 -7.80
N ALA A 390 -6.94 -9.03 -7.35
CA ALA A 390 -5.75 -8.42 -7.92
C ALA A 390 -5.56 -8.80 -9.40
N ALA A 391 -5.78 -10.06 -9.77
CA ALA A 391 -5.74 -10.51 -11.15
C ALA A 391 -6.83 -9.86 -12.02
N ALA A 392 -8.08 -9.84 -11.55
CA ALA A 392 -9.20 -9.20 -12.26
C ALA A 392 -8.94 -7.70 -12.51
N ARG A 393 -8.47 -6.99 -11.48
CA ARG A 393 -8.16 -5.56 -11.57
C ARG A 393 -6.95 -5.30 -12.46
N SER A 394 -5.92 -6.14 -12.40
CA SER A 394 -4.74 -6.00 -13.25
C SER A 394 -5.08 -6.18 -14.73
N GLN A 395 -6.05 -7.05 -15.04
CA GLN A 395 -6.54 -7.28 -16.40
C GLN A 395 -7.46 -6.15 -16.89
N LYS A 396 -8.43 -5.72 -16.06
CA LYS A 396 -9.46 -4.74 -16.46
C LYS A 396 -9.06 -3.28 -16.22
N GLY A 397 -8.07 -3.02 -15.37
CA GLY A 397 -7.69 -1.69 -14.86
C GLY A 397 -8.59 -1.15 -13.75
N ARG A 398 -9.83 -1.67 -13.62
CA ARG A 398 -10.82 -1.27 -12.61
C ARG A 398 -11.73 -2.44 -12.21
N ILE A 399 -12.48 -2.24 -11.13
CA ILE A 399 -13.51 -3.15 -10.62
C ILE A 399 -14.74 -2.28 -10.31
N ASP A 400 -15.85 -2.53 -10.98
CA ASP A 400 -17.08 -1.72 -10.85
C ASP A 400 -18.05 -2.33 -9.82
N ASP A 401 -18.00 -3.65 -9.66
CA ASP A 401 -18.72 -4.42 -8.66
C ASP A 401 -17.99 -5.73 -8.27
N LYS A 402 -18.53 -6.48 -7.30
CA LYS A 402 -17.93 -7.75 -6.84
C LYS A 402 -17.99 -8.90 -7.84
N GLU A 403 -18.87 -8.84 -8.85
CA GLU A 403 -18.97 -9.88 -9.88
C GLU A 403 -17.79 -9.81 -10.85
N ASP A 404 -17.21 -8.62 -11.05
CA ASP A 404 -16.00 -8.44 -11.85
C ASP A 404 -14.81 -9.29 -11.38
N ILE A 405 -14.77 -9.63 -10.08
CA ILE A 405 -13.72 -10.47 -9.48
C ILE A 405 -13.63 -11.82 -10.19
N LYS A 406 -14.75 -12.36 -10.70
CA LYS A 406 -14.78 -13.64 -11.43
C LYS A 406 -13.85 -13.65 -12.64
N GLY A 407 -13.60 -12.51 -13.27
CA GLY A 407 -12.65 -12.38 -14.38
C GLY A 407 -11.23 -12.82 -14.00
N GLY A 408 -10.85 -12.66 -12.73
CA GLY A 408 -9.56 -13.09 -12.22
C GLY A 408 -9.36 -14.61 -12.21
N LEU A 409 -10.44 -15.41 -12.18
CA LEU A 409 -10.33 -16.88 -12.19
C LEU A 409 -9.70 -17.41 -13.48
N GLY A 410 -9.97 -16.75 -14.62
CA GLY A 410 -9.46 -17.13 -15.94
C GLY A 410 -7.99 -16.77 -16.17
N ILE A 411 -7.30 -16.19 -15.18
CA ILE A 411 -5.88 -15.88 -15.26
C ILE A 411 -5.05 -17.08 -14.77
N ASP A 412 -3.98 -17.38 -15.51
CA ASP A 412 -3.09 -18.50 -15.21
C ASP A 412 -2.37 -18.31 -13.87
N LEU A 413 -2.14 -19.44 -13.19
CA LEU A 413 -1.30 -19.50 -11.99
C LEU A 413 0.16 -19.21 -12.36
N SER A 414 0.84 -18.48 -11.48
CA SER A 414 2.26 -18.17 -11.64
C SER A 414 3.14 -19.42 -11.63
N PRO A 415 3.95 -19.67 -12.68
CA PRO A 415 4.96 -20.73 -12.63
C PRO A 415 5.98 -20.52 -11.50
N ARG A 416 6.36 -19.26 -11.22
CA ARG A 416 7.22 -18.90 -10.07
C ARG A 416 6.55 -19.29 -8.76
N GLY A 417 5.25 -18.97 -8.60
CA GLY A 417 4.48 -19.33 -7.40
C GLY A 417 4.39 -20.83 -7.16
N LEU A 418 4.14 -21.61 -8.21
CA LEU A 418 4.07 -23.07 -8.13
C LEU A 418 5.43 -23.69 -7.79
N ALA A 419 6.52 -23.17 -8.37
CA ALA A 419 7.88 -23.60 -8.03
C ALA A 419 8.23 -23.28 -6.57
N ARG A 420 7.85 -22.09 -6.08
CA ARG A 420 8.03 -21.66 -4.68
C ARG A 420 7.23 -22.54 -3.72
N LEU A 421 5.99 -22.92 -4.08
CA LEU A 421 5.18 -23.85 -3.30
C LEU A 421 5.88 -25.20 -3.14
N GLN A 422 6.44 -25.75 -4.23
CA GLN A 422 7.15 -27.02 -4.19
C GLN A 422 8.41 -26.92 -3.31
N ALA A 423 9.23 -25.88 -3.51
CA ALA A 423 10.43 -25.67 -2.70
C ALA A 423 10.10 -25.52 -1.21
N LEU A 424 9.01 -24.82 -0.88
CA LEU A 424 8.55 -24.67 0.49
C LEU A 424 8.07 -26.00 1.07
N ALA A 425 7.38 -26.82 0.28
CA ALA A 425 6.96 -28.16 0.70
C ALA A 425 8.18 -29.03 1.03
N ASP A 426 9.20 -29.02 0.17
CA ASP A 426 10.43 -29.77 0.34
C ASP A 426 11.19 -29.31 1.60
N HIS A 427 11.28 -27.99 1.81
CA HIS A 427 11.91 -27.39 2.99
C HIS A 427 11.20 -27.76 4.30
N LEU A 428 9.86 -27.78 4.29
CA LEU A 428 9.04 -28.13 5.46
C LEU A 428 8.93 -29.64 5.69
N GLY A 429 9.37 -30.48 4.75
CA GLY A 429 9.07 -31.91 4.75
C GLY A 429 7.57 -32.19 4.66
N ALA A 430 6.81 -31.31 4.02
CA ALA A 430 5.36 -31.38 3.95
C ALA A 430 4.86 -32.31 2.83
N GLY A 431 3.77 -33.02 3.09
CA GLY A 431 3.16 -33.96 2.14
C GLY A 431 2.26 -33.32 1.08
N ALA A 432 1.59 -34.17 0.29
CA ALA A 432 0.71 -33.77 -0.80
C ALA A 432 -0.45 -32.84 -0.37
N ASP A 433 -0.91 -32.94 0.88
CA ASP A 433 -1.95 -32.06 1.42
C ASP A 433 -1.50 -30.60 1.42
N PHE A 434 -0.24 -30.31 1.77
CA PHE A 434 0.28 -28.93 1.72
C PHE A 434 0.36 -28.42 0.28
N LEU A 435 0.78 -29.25 -0.67
CA LEU A 435 0.84 -28.85 -2.08
C LEU A 435 -0.54 -28.49 -2.64
N THR A 436 -1.62 -29.13 -2.17
CA THR A 436 -2.96 -28.92 -2.71
C THR A 436 -3.81 -27.93 -1.91
N GLU A 437 -3.51 -27.75 -0.61
CA GLU A 437 -4.26 -26.88 0.29
C GLU A 437 -3.46 -25.64 0.73
N GLY A 438 -2.13 -25.66 0.65
CA GLY A 438 -1.23 -24.55 1.02
C GLY A 438 -1.20 -24.22 2.50
N ILE A 439 -1.64 -25.12 3.38
CA ILE A 439 -1.72 -24.89 4.84
C ILE A 439 -0.75 -25.84 5.55
N ALA A 440 0.12 -25.28 6.38
CA ALA A 440 1.02 -26.03 7.26
C ALA A 440 1.06 -25.39 8.65
N SER A 441 1.63 -26.09 9.61
CA SER A 441 2.03 -25.50 10.89
C SER A 441 3.55 -25.43 10.96
N HIS A 442 4.09 -24.34 11.50
CA HIS A 442 5.51 -24.15 11.71
C HIS A 442 5.76 -23.57 13.11
N GLY A 443 6.17 -24.42 14.05
CA GLY A 443 6.36 -24.02 15.45
C GLY A 443 5.07 -23.43 16.08
N PRO A 444 5.11 -22.20 16.62
CA PRO A 444 3.95 -21.53 17.21
C PRO A 444 3.00 -20.89 16.17
N TYR A 445 3.33 -20.98 14.89
CA TYR A 445 2.60 -20.33 13.81
C TYR A 445 1.85 -21.33 12.94
N ASP A 446 0.73 -20.87 12.40
CA ASP A 446 0.13 -21.44 11.20
C ASP A 446 0.66 -20.70 9.98
N LEU A 447 1.00 -21.46 8.94
CA LEU A 447 1.56 -21.00 7.69
C LEU A 447 0.55 -21.25 6.58
N VAL A 448 0.24 -20.21 5.81
CA VAL A 448 -0.62 -20.31 4.63
C VAL A 448 0.10 -19.74 3.42
N PHE A 449 0.28 -20.56 2.40
CA PHE A 449 0.87 -20.20 1.12
C PHE A 449 -0.17 -20.37 0.01
N ILE A 450 -0.21 -19.43 -0.94
CA ILE A 450 -0.94 -19.64 -2.20
C ILE A 450 -0.10 -19.22 -3.41
N PRO A 451 -0.10 -19.99 -4.52
CA PRO A 451 0.35 -19.48 -5.81
C PRO A 451 -0.69 -18.49 -6.35
N THR A 452 -0.26 -17.33 -6.83
CA THR A 452 -1.15 -16.27 -7.30
C THR A 452 -1.31 -16.30 -8.82
N LYS A 453 -2.31 -15.57 -9.31
CA LYS A 453 -2.63 -15.45 -10.72
C LYS A 453 -2.02 -14.17 -11.30
N ILE A 454 -1.20 -14.28 -12.34
CA ILE A 454 -0.40 -13.14 -12.86
C ILE A 454 -0.83 -12.79 -14.27
N VAL A 455 -1.21 -11.53 -14.47
CA VAL A 455 -1.56 -10.99 -15.78
C VAL A 455 -0.26 -10.62 -16.52
N PRO A 456 0.06 -11.23 -17.68
CA PRO A 456 1.33 -10.98 -18.37
C PRO A 456 1.49 -9.54 -18.88
N LYS A 457 0.38 -8.89 -19.24
CA LYS A 457 0.33 -7.50 -19.72
C LYS A 457 -0.73 -6.74 -18.93
N PRO A 458 -0.40 -6.29 -17.70
CA PRO A 458 -1.37 -5.61 -16.86
C PRO A 458 -1.71 -4.23 -17.43
N VAL A 459 -2.98 -3.85 -17.36
CA VAL A 459 -3.45 -2.50 -17.70
C VAL A 459 -3.02 -1.50 -16.63
N LEU A 460 -3.01 -1.93 -15.36
CA LEU A 460 -2.66 -1.10 -14.21
C LEU A 460 -2.03 -1.96 -13.11
N THR A 461 -0.95 -1.47 -12.50
CA THR A 461 -0.28 -2.13 -11.36
C THR A 461 -0.21 -1.25 -10.11
N VAL A 462 -0.59 0.02 -10.20
CA VAL A 462 -0.54 0.97 -9.08
C VAL A 462 -1.58 0.62 -8.03
N GLY A 463 -1.19 0.60 -6.75
CA GLY A 463 -2.08 0.29 -5.62
C GLY A 463 -2.53 -1.17 -5.58
N LEU A 464 -1.78 -2.11 -6.18
CA LEU A 464 -2.06 -3.54 -6.04
C LEU A 464 -1.76 -4.06 -4.63
N GLY A 465 -0.70 -3.59 -3.96
CA GLY A 465 -0.43 -3.95 -2.56
C GLY A 465 -1.61 -3.61 -1.65
N ASP A 466 -2.09 -2.37 -1.72
CA ASP A 466 -3.27 -1.86 -1.01
C ASP A 466 -4.49 -2.80 -1.12
N ILE A 467 -4.87 -3.20 -2.35
CA ILE A 467 -6.04 -4.05 -2.57
C ILE A 467 -5.79 -5.49 -2.13
N ILE A 468 -4.58 -6.02 -2.34
CA ILE A 468 -4.20 -7.37 -1.95
C ILE A 468 -4.27 -7.49 -0.43
N SER A 469 -3.62 -6.57 0.27
CA SER A 469 -3.45 -6.65 1.70
C SER A 469 -4.76 -6.40 2.45
N SER A 470 -5.50 -5.36 2.06
CA SER A 470 -6.79 -5.04 2.69
C SER A 470 -7.82 -6.16 2.49
N SER A 471 -8.03 -6.64 1.27
CA SER A 471 -9.01 -7.71 1.02
C SER A 471 -8.61 -9.03 1.66
N ALA A 472 -7.32 -9.38 1.66
CA ALA A 472 -6.81 -10.55 2.35
C ALA A 472 -7.00 -10.48 3.87
N PHE A 473 -6.79 -9.30 4.47
CA PHE A 473 -6.98 -9.11 5.89
C PHE A 473 -8.46 -9.16 6.29
N ILE A 474 -9.31 -8.36 5.61
CA ILE A 474 -10.73 -8.22 5.96
C ILE A 474 -11.44 -9.58 5.89
N ILE A 475 -11.25 -10.31 4.80
CA ILE A 475 -11.87 -11.64 4.67
C ILE A 475 -11.07 -12.69 5.44
N GLY A 476 -9.75 -12.66 5.36
CA GLY A 476 -8.90 -13.68 6.01
C GLY A 476 -8.90 -13.65 7.52
N THR A 477 -9.48 -12.62 8.15
CA THR A 477 -9.56 -12.50 9.61
C THR A 477 -10.98 -12.31 10.15
N MET A 478 -12.02 -12.63 9.39
CA MET A 478 -13.38 -12.73 9.94
C MET A 478 -13.44 -13.75 11.09
N ALA A 479 -14.24 -13.44 12.11
CA ALA A 479 -14.48 -14.29 13.27
C ALA A 479 -15.31 -15.52 12.94
#